data_AF-A0A8T0PKB5-F1
#
_entry.id   AF-A0A8T0PKB5-F1
#
_cell.length_a   1.000
_cell.length_b   1.000
_cell.length_c   1.000
_cell.angle_alpha   90.00
_cell.angle_beta   90.00
_cell.angle_gamma   90.00
#
_symmetry.space_group_name_H-M   'P 1'
#
loop_
_entity.id
_entity.type
_entity.pdbx_description
1 polymer ?
#
loop_
_entity_poly.entity_id
_entity_poly.type
_entity_poly.pdbx_seq_one_letter_code
_entity_poly.pdbx_strand_id
1 'polypeptide(L)'
;MNHMAPRCSNQERFEKGGIQVLHKEVKEIMEVCSTMPQRGQCPPLLVVFDSRFSFTVQADANIKDMTFTAEFVGDVDYFENREKGDCDNLMTPLLITDPSQRLVICPNKCGNISGFMSGINDHTPDGKKKQNVKCVSYDIDGESHVLLVAYRDIACGEKLYCDYNG
;
A
#
# COMPACT_ATOMS: atom_id res chain seq x y z
N MET A 1 -20.36 -2.71 13.69
CA MET A 1 -19.07 -2.03 13.44
C MET A 1 -19.38 -0.54 13.35
N ASN A 2 -19.25 0.22 14.44
CA ASN A 2 -19.81 1.59 14.54
C ASN A 2 -18.75 2.69 14.80
N HIS A 3 -17.47 2.45 14.55
CA HIS A 3 -16.40 3.39 14.90
C HIS A 3 -15.30 3.53 13.83
N MET A 4 -15.59 3.21 12.57
CA MET A 4 -14.64 3.39 11.46
C MET A 4 -15.23 4.36 10.45
N ALA A 5 -14.38 4.97 9.62
CA ALA A 5 -14.83 5.91 8.60
C ALA A 5 -15.78 5.20 7.63
N PRO A 6 -16.95 5.78 7.30
CA PRO A 6 -17.81 5.20 6.28
C PRO A 6 -17.11 5.26 4.93
N ARG A 7 -17.43 4.30 4.05
CA ARG A 7 -16.84 4.24 2.69
C ARG A 7 -17.01 5.56 1.92
N CYS A 8 -18.15 6.23 2.11
CA CYS A 8 -18.41 7.53 1.48
C CYS A 8 -17.49 8.67 1.95
N SER A 9 -16.63 8.47 2.96
CA SER A 9 -15.58 9.43 3.31
C SER A 9 -14.37 9.32 2.40
N ASN A 10 -14.13 8.16 1.78
CA ASN A 10 -13.06 7.97 0.80
C ASN A 10 -13.53 8.49 -0.56
N GLN A 11 -13.26 9.77 -0.84
CA GLN A 11 -13.61 10.38 -2.11
C GLN A 11 -12.38 11.11 -2.67
N GLU A 12 -12.03 10.75 -3.90
CA GLU A 12 -10.96 11.34 -4.71
C GLU A 12 -10.94 12.87 -4.70
N ARG A 13 -12.12 13.50 -4.69
CA ARG A 13 -12.27 14.97 -4.72
C ARG A 13 -11.73 15.70 -3.49
N PHE A 14 -11.44 14.98 -2.40
CA PHE A 14 -10.83 15.55 -1.20
C PHE A 14 -9.31 15.61 -1.28
N GLU A 15 -8.69 14.99 -2.30
CA GLU A 15 -7.24 15.04 -2.50
C GLU A 15 -6.75 16.44 -2.81
N LYS A 16 -5.77 16.91 -2.03
CA LYS A 16 -5.11 18.18 -2.31
C LYS A 16 -4.27 18.08 -3.58
N GLY A 17 -4.67 18.81 -4.62
CA GLY A 17 -3.97 18.81 -5.92
C GLY A 17 -4.50 17.77 -6.91
N GLY A 18 -5.55 17.03 -6.52
CA GLY A 18 -6.12 15.95 -7.33
C GLY A 18 -5.28 14.67 -7.25
N ILE A 19 -5.95 13.55 -7.50
CA ILE A 19 -5.35 12.21 -7.55
C ILE A 19 -5.32 11.72 -9.00
N GLN A 20 -4.33 10.89 -9.34
CA GLN A 20 -4.24 10.33 -10.68
C GLN A 20 -5.35 9.30 -10.91
N VAL A 21 -6.12 9.47 -11.98
CA VAL A 21 -7.13 8.48 -12.39
C VAL A 21 -6.44 7.26 -13.00
N LEU A 22 -6.81 6.06 -12.55
CA LEU A 22 -6.28 4.83 -13.12
C LEU A 22 -6.84 4.61 -14.53
N HIS A 23 -5.95 4.39 -15.50
CA HIS A 23 -6.37 4.09 -16.87
C HIS A 23 -7.17 2.78 -16.93
N LYS A 24 -8.21 2.76 -17.77
CA LYS A 24 -9.14 1.62 -17.91
C LYS A 24 -8.43 0.28 -18.15
N GLU A 25 -7.41 0.26 -19.02
CA GLU A 25 -6.65 -0.97 -19.30
C GLU A 25 -5.92 -1.51 -18.07
N VAL A 26 -5.35 -0.62 -17.25
CA VAL A 26 -4.67 -0.99 -16.00
C VAL A 26 -5.68 -1.45 -14.96
N LYS A 27 -6.85 -0.82 -14.90
CA LYS A 27 -7.96 -1.25 -14.04
C LYS A 27 -8.42 -2.66 -14.37
N GLU A 28 -8.59 -3.00 -15.65
CA GLU A 28 -8.97 -4.35 -16.08
C GLU A 28 -7.90 -5.40 -15.68
N ILE A 29 -6.62 -5.06 -15.78
CA ILE A 29 -5.52 -5.93 -15.29
C ILE A 29 -5.62 -6.13 -13.77
N MET A 30 -5.89 -5.08 -13.01
CA MET A 30 -6.06 -5.18 -11.56
C MET A 30 -7.27 -6.02 -11.15
N GLU A 31 -8.39 -5.87 -11.84
CA GLU A 31 -9.59 -6.69 -11.63
C GLU A 31 -9.26 -8.17 -11.85
N VAL A 32 -8.55 -8.51 -12.93
CA VAL A 32 -8.04 -9.87 -13.15
C VAL A 32 -7.16 -10.31 -11.96
N CYS A 33 -6.16 -9.51 -11.56
CA CYS A 33 -5.28 -9.83 -10.44
C CYS A 33 -6.03 -10.05 -9.12
N SER A 34 -7.09 -9.27 -8.84
CA SER A 34 -7.91 -9.40 -7.62
C SER A 34 -8.63 -10.75 -7.52
N THR A 35 -8.92 -11.40 -8.65
CA THR A 35 -9.61 -12.70 -8.70
C THR A 35 -8.64 -13.89 -8.69
N MET A 36 -7.37 -13.67 -9.00
CA MET A 36 -6.34 -14.72 -9.05
C MET A 36 -6.19 -15.48 -7.72
N PRO A 37 -6.19 -14.85 -6.53
CA PRO A 37 -6.08 -15.56 -5.26
C PRO A 37 -7.22 -16.56 -5.02
N GLN A 38 -8.41 -16.30 -5.54
CA GLN A 38 -9.57 -17.21 -5.43
C GLN A 38 -9.32 -18.54 -6.17
N ARG A 39 -8.35 -18.57 -7.08
CA ARG A 39 -7.91 -19.74 -7.85
C ARG A 39 -6.55 -20.25 -7.40
N GLY A 40 -6.06 -19.80 -6.24
CA GLY A 40 -4.75 -20.16 -5.70
C GLY A 40 -3.56 -19.51 -6.41
N GLN A 41 -3.80 -18.50 -7.24
CA GLN A 41 -2.74 -17.74 -7.90
C GLN A 41 -2.44 -16.46 -7.10
N CYS A 42 -1.23 -16.35 -6.58
CA CYS A 42 -0.78 -15.21 -5.80
C CYS A 42 0.42 -14.54 -6.48
N PRO A 43 0.70 -13.26 -6.20
CA PRO A 43 1.98 -12.67 -6.58
C PRO A 43 3.12 -13.48 -5.94
N PRO A 44 4.28 -13.60 -6.60
CA PRO A 44 5.41 -14.41 -6.12
C PRO A 44 6.12 -13.69 -4.98
N LEU A 45 5.47 -13.63 -3.82
CA LEU A 45 5.91 -12.92 -2.63
C LEU A 45 5.88 -13.86 -1.42
N LEU A 46 6.92 -13.77 -0.61
CA LEU A 46 7.09 -14.57 0.59
C LEU A 46 7.23 -13.68 1.81
N VAL A 47 6.46 -13.96 2.85
CA VAL A 47 6.65 -13.34 4.17
C VAL A 47 7.73 -14.12 4.92
N VAL A 48 8.80 -13.43 5.30
CA VAL A 48 9.98 -14.00 5.94
C VAL A 48 10.28 -13.28 7.25
N PHE A 49 10.51 -14.05 8.32
CA PHE A 49 10.95 -13.50 9.60
C PHE A 49 12.44 -13.09 9.55
N ASP A 50 12.73 -11.87 9.98
CA ASP A 50 14.03 -11.26 10.12
C ASP A 50 14.22 -10.82 11.57
N SER A 51 15.28 -11.29 12.23
CA SER A 51 15.56 -10.96 13.63
C SER A 51 15.66 -9.46 13.96
N ARG A 52 15.92 -8.61 12.97
CA ARG A 52 16.08 -7.15 13.16
C ARG A 52 14.81 -6.38 12.81
N PHE A 53 14.03 -6.89 11.86
CA PHE A 53 12.89 -6.19 11.26
C PHE A 53 11.56 -6.93 11.46
N SER A 54 11.54 -8.00 12.27
CA SER A 54 10.41 -8.92 12.40
C SER A 54 9.98 -9.48 11.03
N PHE A 55 8.69 -9.46 10.70
CA PHE A 55 8.23 -9.98 9.41
C PHE A 55 8.52 -8.99 8.28
N THR A 56 9.07 -9.51 7.18
CA THR A 56 9.39 -8.76 5.97
C THR A 56 8.86 -9.49 4.75
N VAL A 57 8.77 -8.80 3.60
CA VAL A 57 8.37 -9.41 2.33
C VAL A 57 9.57 -9.51 1.40
N GLN A 58 9.73 -10.68 0.77
CA GLN A 58 10.75 -10.92 -0.26
C GLN A 58 10.10 -11.46 -1.54
N ALA A 59 10.75 -11.23 -2.67
CA ALA A 59 10.33 -11.80 -3.94
C ALA A 59 10.65 -13.31 -3.97
N ASP A 60 9.66 -14.15 -4.29
CA ASP A 60 9.83 -15.60 -4.47
C ASP A 60 10.14 -15.97 -5.93
N ALA A 61 10.02 -15.00 -6.83
CA ALA A 61 10.46 -15.10 -8.22
C ALA A 61 10.93 -13.72 -8.69
N ASN A 62 11.50 -13.64 -9.90
CA ASN A 62 11.83 -12.34 -10.49
C ASN A 62 10.53 -11.56 -10.77
N ILE A 63 10.49 -10.30 -10.34
CA ILE A 63 9.38 -9.37 -10.59
C ILE A 63 9.89 -8.28 -11.53
N LYS A 64 9.11 -7.98 -12.58
CA LYS A 64 9.49 -6.98 -13.57
C LYS A 64 9.18 -5.57 -13.09
N ASP A 65 9.92 -4.61 -13.62
CA ASP A 65 9.55 -3.20 -13.53
C ASP A 65 8.08 -2.98 -13.92
N MET A 66 7.44 -2.02 -13.28
CA MET A 66 6.02 -1.65 -13.43
C MET A 66 5.03 -2.77 -13.09
N THR A 67 5.44 -3.82 -12.39
CA THR A 67 4.54 -4.90 -11.96
C THR A 67 3.74 -4.49 -10.72
N PHE A 68 2.42 -4.62 -10.79
CA PHE A 68 1.54 -4.52 -9.62
C PHE A 68 1.82 -5.67 -8.65
N THR A 69 2.11 -5.33 -7.39
CA THR A 69 2.46 -6.32 -6.35
C THR A 69 1.30 -6.61 -5.42
N ALA A 70 0.68 -5.57 -4.85
CA ALA A 70 -0.48 -5.64 -3.98
C ALA A 70 -1.18 -4.29 -3.90
N GLU A 71 -2.43 -4.29 -3.46
CA GLU A 71 -3.09 -3.10 -2.92
C GLU A 71 -2.81 -3.03 -1.42
N PHE A 72 -2.55 -1.84 -0.90
CA PHE A 72 -2.41 -1.62 0.53
C PHE A 72 -3.80 -1.59 1.16
N VAL A 73 -4.19 -2.67 1.84
CA VAL A 73 -5.55 -2.84 2.36
C VAL A 73 -5.56 -2.93 3.89
N GLY A 74 -6.67 -2.46 4.46
CA GLY A 74 -6.98 -2.57 5.88
C GLY A 74 -8.27 -1.84 6.21
N ASP A 75 -8.59 -1.76 7.49
CA ASP A 75 -9.72 -0.98 7.96
C ASP A 75 -9.45 0.52 7.71
N VAL A 76 -10.39 1.24 7.10
CA VAL A 76 -10.24 2.70 6.88
C VAL A 76 -10.88 3.47 8.02
N ASP A 77 -10.15 4.42 8.58
CA ASP A 77 -10.62 5.26 9.68
C ASP A 77 -10.09 6.69 9.55
N TYR A 78 -10.63 7.60 10.36
CA TYR A 78 -10.10 8.94 10.47
C TYR A 78 -8.79 8.94 11.26
N PHE A 79 -7.83 9.76 10.83
CA PHE A 79 -6.52 9.89 11.46
C PHE A 79 -6.64 10.25 12.95
N GLU A 80 -7.55 11.18 13.30
CA GLU A 80 -7.81 11.61 14.69
C GLU A 80 -8.20 10.45 15.63
N ASN A 81 -8.87 9.43 15.11
CA ASN A 81 -9.25 8.24 15.88
C ASN A 81 -8.07 7.32 16.17
N ARG A 82 -6.96 7.50 15.45
CA ARG A 82 -5.79 6.61 15.44
C ARG A 82 -4.50 7.27 15.95
N GLU A 83 -4.51 8.57 16.22
CA GLU A 83 -3.34 9.32 16.75
C GLU A 83 -2.73 8.71 18.00
N LYS A 84 -3.55 8.08 18.86
CA LYS A 84 -3.11 7.44 20.11
C LYS A 84 -3.02 5.92 20.01
N GLY A 85 -3.13 5.36 18.81
CA GLY A 85 -3.12 3.91 18.59
C GLY A 85 -1.72 3.33 18.45
N ASP A 86 -1.56 2.07 18.83
CA ASP A 86 -0.29 1.32 18.76
C ASP A 86 -0.01 0.74 17.35
N CYS A 87 -0.51 1.38 16.28
CA CYS A 87 -0.33 0.86 14.92
C CYS A 87 0.83 1.55 14.21
N ASP A 88 1.93 0.83 14.04
CA ASP A 88 3.16 1.37 13.42
C ASP A 88 3.09 1.45 11.88
N ASN A 89 2.10 0.78 11.26
CA ASN A 89 1.98 0.64 9.80
C ASN A 89 0.69 1.30 9.28
N LEU A 90 0.46 2.56 9.65
CA LEU A 90 -0.63 3.36 9.09
C LEU A 90 -0.23 3.90 7.71
N MET A 91 -1.15 3.82 6.75
CA MET A 91 -0.97 4.39 5.42
C MET A 91 -2.01 5.46 5.16
N THR A 92 -1.61 6.61 4.62
CA THR A 92 -2.53 7.68 4.24
C THR A 92 -2.96 7.50 2.78
N PRO A 93 -4.24 7.22 2.48
CA PRO A 93 -4.70 7.04 1.10
C PRO A 93 -4.84 8.37 0.35
N LEU A 94 -5.08 9.47 1.08
CA LEU A 94 -5.36 10.79 0.52
C LEU A 94 -4.63 11.87 1.33
N LEU A 95 -3.93 12.78 0.65
CA LEU A 95 -3.43 14.03 1.22
C LEU A 95 -4.57 15.06 1.34
N ILE A 96 -5.35 14.96 2.42
CA ILE A 96 -6.49 15.85 2.66
C ILE A 96 -6.06 17.12 3.41
N THR A 97 -6.53 18.27 2.91
CA THR A 97 -6.19 19.59 3.46
C THR A 97 -6.83 19.83 4.83
N ASP A 98 -8.10 19.43 4.99
CA ASP A 98 -8.83 19.47 6.26
C ASP A 98 -8.36 18.31 7.16
N PRO A 99 -7.71 18.58 8.31
CA PRO A 99 -7.23 17.53 9.21
C PRO A 99 -8.33 16.59 9.71
N SER A 100 -9.56 17.08 9.89
CA SER A 100 -10.69 16.28 10.40
C SER A 100 -11.20 15.24 9.40
N GLN A 101 -10.86 15.40 8.12
CA GLN A 101 -11.26 14.50 7.05
C GLN A 101 -10.16 13.52 6.64
N ARG A 102 -8.96 13.64 7.22
CA ARG A 102 -7.83 12.76 6.89
C ARG A 102 -8.17 11.33 7.24
N LEU A 103 -8.04 10.46 6.26
CA LEU A 103 -8.22 9.03 6.42
C LEU A 103 -6.87 8.33 6.57
N VAL A 104 -6.89 7.18 7.20
CA VAL A 104 -5.78 6.22 7.27
C VAL A 104 -6.28 4.80 7.08
N ILE A 105 -5.47 3.99 6.42
CA ILE A 105 -5.65 2.55 6.31
C ILE A 105 -4.92 1.90 7.48
N CYS A 106 -5.65 1.08 8.24
CA CYS A 106 -5.20 0.39 9.44
C CYS A 106 -5.16 -1.13 9.19
N PRO A 107 -3.99 -1.71 8.87
CA PRO A 107 -3.87 -3.15 8.57
C PRO A 107 -3.80 -4.05 9.82
N ASN A 108 -4.29 -3.60 10.98
CA ASN A 108 -4.06 -4.25 12.27
C ASN A 108 -4.96 -5.47 12.54
N LYS A 109 -6.23 -5.41 12.15
CA LYS A 109 -7.22 -6.48 12.32
C LYS A 109 -7.53 -7.19 11.01
N CYS A 110 -7.65 -6.40 9.95
CA CYS A 110 -7.90 -6.83 8.60
C CYS A 110 -6.78 -6.27 7.72
N GLY A 111 -6.14 -7.11 6.91
CA GLY A 111 -5.02 -6.69 6.06
C GLY A 111 -4.59 -7.81 5.13
N ASN A 112 -3.62 -7.52 4.26
CA ASN A 112 -2.99 -8.50 3.39
C ASN A 112 -1.45 -8.43 3.53
N ILE A 113 -0.71 -8.96 2.56
CA ILE A 113 0.76 -8.97 2.56
C ILE A 113 1.40 -7.58 2.59
N SER A 114 0.69 -6.53 2.16
CA SER A 114 1.17 -5.15 2.15
C SER A 114 1.56 -4.64 3.53
N GLY A 115 0.87 -5.12 4.58
CA GLY A 115 1.12 -4.72 5.97
C GLY A 115 2.47 -5.21 6.51
N PHE A 116 3.18 -6.08 5.79
CA PHE A 116 4.50 -6.61 6.15
C PHE A 116 5.65 -6.02 5.31
N MET A 117 5.36 -5.08 4.41
CA MET A 117 6.41 -4.46 3.59
C MET A 117 7.35 -3.61 4.44
N SER A 118 8.63 -3.63 4.11
CA SER A 118 9.62 -2.86 4.87
C SER A 118 9.65 -1.40 4.41
N GLY A 119 9.72 -0.48 5.36
CA GLY A 119 9.97 0.93 5.08
C GLY A 119 11.45 1.19 4.80
N ILE A 120 11.76 2.14 3.92
CA ILE A 120 13.11 2.69 3.84
C ILE A 120 13.39 3.66 4.99
N ASN A 121 14.67 3.90 5.27
CA ASN A 121 15.09 4.96 6.19
C ASN A 121 15.48 6.21 5.39
N ASP A 122 14.57 7.19 5.34
CA ASP A 122 14.72 8.43 4.57
C ASP A 122 15.80 9.37 5.10
N HIS A 123 16.28 9.14 6.32
CA HIS A 123 17.36 9.92 6.92
C HIS A 123 18.75 9.50 6.43
N THR A 124 18.86 8.42 5.65
CA THR A 124 20.13 7.92 5.14
C THR A 124 20.13 7.83 3.61
N PRO A 125 21.18 8.31 2.92
CA PRO A 125 21.28 8.18 1.45
C PRO A 125 21.19 6.74 0.96
N ASP A 126 21.69 5.78 1.76
CA ASP A 126 21.65 4.36 1.43
C ASP A 126 20.26 3.73 1.66
N GLY A 127 19.40 4.35 2.47
CA GLY A 127 18.01 3.92 2.64
C GLY A 127 17.22 4.05 1.33
N LYS A 128 17.30 5.22 0.68
CA LYS A 128 16.63 5.48 -0.60
C LYS A 128 17.08 4.53 -1.72
N LYS A 129 18.34 4.09 -1.72
CA LYS A 129 18.86 3.12 -2.70
C LYS A 129 18.23 1.73 -2.57
N LYS A 130 17.67 1.38 -1.40
CA LYS A 130 17.05 0.07 -1.16
C LYS A 130 15.63 -0.01 -1.69
N GLN A 131 14.98 1.13 -1.91
CA GLN A 131 13.62 1.16 -2.42
C GLN A 131 13.57 0.35 -3.73
N ASN A 132 12.51 -0.43 -3.88
CA ASN A 132 12.24 -1.19 -5.12
C ASN A 132 10.74 -1.30 -5.41
N VAL A 133 9.90 -0.89 -4.45
CA VAL A 133 8.46 -0.72 -4.60
C VAL A 133 8.07 0.72 -4.31
N LYS A 134 7.13 1.24 -5.08
CA LYS A 134 6.51 2.54 -4.87
C LYS A 134 5.08 2.36 -4.41
N CYS A 135 4.70 3.12 -3.38
CA CYS A 135 3.32 3.31 -2.96
C CYS A 135 2.73 4.48 -3.77
N VAL A 136 1.61 4.25 -4.47
CA VAL A 136 0.98 5.25 -5.32
C VAL A 136 -0.53 5.21 -5.12
N SER A 137 -1.13 6.36 -4.81
CA SER A 137 -2.58 6.50 -4.73
C SER A 137 -3.18 6.75 -6.13
N TYR A 138 -4.23 5.99 -6.46
CA TYR A 138 -5.02 6.17 -7.67
C TYR A 138 -6.49 6.38 -7.36
N ASP A 139 -7.16 7.20 -8.16
CA ASP A 139 -8.61 7.23 -8.24
C ASP A 139 -9.10 6.04 -9.07
N ILE A 140 -9.92 5.20 -8.42
CA ILE A 140 -10.67 4.12 -9.05
C ILE A 140 -12.14 4.33 -8.69
N ASP A 141 -12.93 4.70 -9.70
CA ASP A 141 -14.37 4.93 -9.58
C ASP A 141 -14.79 5.98 -8.52
N GLY A 142 -13.95 6.99 -8.29
CA GLY A 142 -14.18 8.08 -7.34
C GLY A 142 -13.63 7.81 -5.93
N GLU A 143 -12.96 6.69 -5.71
CA GLU A 143 -12.36 6.33 -4.43
C GLU A 143 -10.84 6.29 -4.52
N SER A 144 -10.14 6.65 -3.45
CA SER A 144 -8.69 6.50 -3.39
C SER A 144 -8.30 5.07 -3.06
N HIS A 145 -7.40 4.52 -3.86
CA HIS A 145 -6.79 3.20 -3.67
C HIS A 145 -5.28 3.33 -3.66
N VAL A 146 -4.63 2.70 -2.69
CA VAL A 146 -3.18 2.73 -2.54
C VAL A 146 -2.56 1.47 -3.15
N LEU A 147 -1.80 1.63 -4.23
CA LEU A 147 -1.21 0.52 -4.97
C LEU A 147 0.30 0.44 -4.73
N LEU A 148 0.80 -0.79 -4.66
CA LEU A 148 2.23 -1.09 -4.52
C LEU A 148 2.75 -1.62 -5.84
N VAL A 149 3.65 -0.88 -6.48
CA VAL A 149 4.16 -1.17 -7.82
C VAL A 149 5.67 -1.26 -7.79
N ALA A 150 6.24 -2.31 -8.38
CA ALA A 150 7.69 -2.39 -8.60
C ALA A 150 8.11 -1.26 -9.54
N TYR A 151 9.15 -0.49 -9.19
CA TYR A 151 9.65 0.60 -10.05
C TYR A 151 11.02 0.29 -10.69
N ARG A 152 11.46 -0.97 -10.54
CA ARG A 152 12.56 -1.59 -11.27
C ARG A 152 12.37 -3.10 -11.25
N ASP A 153 13.16 -3.82 -12.05
CA ASP A 153 13.28 -5.27 -11.92
C ASP A 153 13.77 -5.64 -10.49
N ILE A 154 13.13 -6.67 -9.90
CA ILE A 154 13.42 -7.21 -8.58
C ILE A 154 13.79 -8.68 -8.74
N ALA A 155 14.93 -9.09 -8.19
CA ALA A 155 15.37 -10.47 -8.29
C ALA A 155 14.69 -11.37 -7.23
N CYS A 156 14.56 -12.66 -7.52
CA CYS A 156 14.17 -13.67 -6.52
C CYS A 156 15.10 -13.60 -5.28
N GLY A 157 14.50 -13.65 -4.09
CA GLY A 157 15.15 -13.49 -2.78
C GLY A 157 15.38 -12.04 -2.35
N GLU A 158 15.12 -11.06 -3.20
CA GLU A 158 15.29 -9.65 -2.85
C GLU A 158 14.16 -9.18 -1.91
N LYS A 159 14.52 -8.46 -0.85
CA LYS A 159 13.55 -7.86 0.09
C LYS A 159 12.87 -6.64 -0.53
N LEU A 160 11.56 -6.54 -0.36
CA LEU A 160 10.77 -5.42 -0.86
C LEU A 160 10.80 -4.26 0.15
N TYR A 161 11.16 -3.09 -0.35
CA TYR A 161 11.19 -1.84 0.40
C TYR A 161 10.35 -0.76 -0.29
N CYS A 162 9.51 -0.11 0.50
CA CYS A 162 8.70 1.02 0.08
C CYS A 162 9.08 2.28 0.88
N ASP A 163 8.91 3.43 0.24
CA ASP A 163 8.84 4.71 0.95
C ASP A 163 7.40 4.91 1.44
N TYR A 164 7.22 5.02 2.76
CA TYR A 164 5.92 5.27 3.39
C TYR A 164 5.61 6.78 3.50
N ASN A 165 6.59 7.64 3.26
CA ASN A 165 6.51 9.10 3.37
C ASN A 165 6.48 9.80 1.99
N GLY A 166 6.53 9.01 0.91
CA GLY A 166 6.74 9.48 -0.47
C GLY A 166 5.51 9.99 -1.21
#